data_AF-K1TY32-F1
#
_entry.id   AF-K1TY32-F1
#
_cell.length_a   1.000
_cell.length_b   1.000
_cell.length_c   1.000
_cell.angle_alpha   90.00
_cell.angle_beta   90.00
_cell.angle_gamma   90.00
#
_symmetry.space_group_name_H-M   'P 1'
#
loop_
_entity.id
_entity.type
_entity.pdbx_description
1 polymer ?
#
loop_
_entity_poly.entity_id
_entity_poly.type
_entity_poly.pdbx_seq_one_letter_code
_entity_poly.pdbx_strand_id
1 'polypeptide(L)'
;CKSDDFDKLPLNENFRSNRCVIDGINTLFDRMMTEENGGVDYAENGRLICGLEKDSDSPIANEDKTEVCIVSAGDRKTANATEAAYIAARIKQMIAQGYKVGSDKRPCTEDDFAIIMRSPKNRIADYVNVLTANGLNVTYSQKASLLDRPEIRLMLSLLKVINDPYNDTELAKVLMSPLYCFTADDMARLRTGTFGFDISKIRAECADELEKYCLGHKGNCTE
;
A
#
# COMPACT_ATOMS: atom_id res chain seq x y z
N CYS A 1 5.33 -12.18 -38.85
CA CYS A 1 6.58 -11.42 -38.90
C CYS A 1 7.72 -12.30 -38.39
N LYS A 2 8.29 -13.16 -39.25
CA LYS A 2 9.58 -13.80 -39.00
C LYS A 2 10.53 -13.17 -40.03
N SER A 3 11.37 -12.24 -39.59
CA SER A 3 12.47 -11.72 -40.39
C SER A 3 13.69 -12.58 -40.08
N ASP A 4 14.24 -13.24 -41.09
CA ASP A 4 15.32 -14.25 -41.01
C ASP A 4 16.71 -13.67 -40.70
N ASP A 5 16.80 -12.47 -40.09
CA ASP A 5 18.05 -11.70 -39.97
C ASP A 5 18.46 -11.39 -38.52
N PHE A 6 17.90 -12.12 -37.53
CA PHE A 6 18.24 -11.93 -36.12
C PHE A 6 18.56 -13.24 -35.41
N ASP A 7 19.73 -13.30 -34.78
CA ASP A 7 20.10 -14.38 -33.87
C ASP A 7 19.34 -14.26 -32.55
N LYS A 8 18.72 -15.37 -32.12
CA LYS A 8 18.07 -15.46 -30.80
C LYS A 8 19.12 -15.80 -29.75
N LEU A 9 19.35 -14.89 -28.80
CA LEU A 9 20.20 -15.13 -27.64
C LEU A 9 19.34 -15.49 -26.41
N PRO A 10 19.28 -16.76 -25.97
CA PRO A 10 18.54 -17.13 -24.78
C PRO A 10 19.28 -16.69 -23.50
N LEU A 11 18.53 -16.05 -22.58
CA LEU A 11 19.02 -15.62 -21.27
C LEU A 11 18.26 -16.38 -20.17
N ASN A 12 18.41 -17.69 -20.14
CA ASN A 12 17.71 -18.59 -19.22
C ASN A 12 18.54 -18.97 -17.98
N GLU A 13 19.79 -18.54 -17.90
CA GLU A 13 20.65 -18.77 -16.73
C GLU A 13 20.30 -17.82 -15.58
N ASN A 14 20.02 -18.39 -14.41
CA ASN A 14 19.69 -17.67 -13.19
C ASN A 14 20.86 -17.72 -12.21
N PHE A 15 21.37 -16.53 -11.87
CA PHE A 15 22.46 -16.33 -10.90
C PHE A 15 21.99 -15.67 -9.59
N ARG A 16 20.67 -15.69 -9.34
CA ARG A 16 20.06 -15.02 -8.17
C ARG A 16 19.54 -16.01 -7.14
N SER A 17 19.16 -17.21 -7.58
CA SER A 17 18.46 -18.19 -6.77
C SER A 17 19.21 -19.51 -6.75
N ASN A 18 19.15 -20.19 -5.61
CA ASN A 18 19.67 -21.53 -5.45
C ASN A 18 18.86 -22.54 -6.28
N ARG A 19 19.49 -23.70 -6.53
CA ARG A 19 18.92 -24.78 -7.33
C ARG A 19 17.54 -25.22 -6.85
N CYS A 20 17.32 -25.31 -5.53
CA CYS A 20 16.02 -25.72 -4.96
C CYS A 20 14.84 -24.83 -5.39
N VAL A 21 15.04 -23.51 -5.45
CA VAL A 21 14.01 -22.55 -5.89
C VAL A 21 13.73 -22.72 -7.38
N ILE A 22 14.79 -22.87 -8.18
CA ILE A 22 14.69 -23.06 -9.63
C ILE A 22 13.97 -24.36 -9.95
N ASP A 23 14.33 -25.46 -9.29
CA ASP A 23 13.70 -26.77 -9.47
C ASP A 23 12.23 -26.74 -9.05
N GLY A 24 11.89 -26.05 -7.95
CA GLY A 24 10.51 -25.85 -7.52
C GLY A 24 9.66 -25.07 -8.54
N ILE A 25 10.20 -23.98 -9.08
CA ILE A 25 9.56 -23.19 -10.14
C ILE A 25 9.37 -24.05 -11.39
N ASN A 26 10.45 -24.66 -11.90
CA ASN A 26 10.39 -25.49 -13.11
C ASN A 26 9.35 -26.61 -12.96
N THR A 27 9.32 -27.30 -11.82
CA THR A 27 8.36 -28.39 -11.53
C THR A 27 6.91 -27.94 -11.63
N LEU A 28 6.63 -26.71 -11.18
CA LEU A 28 5.29 -26.14 -11.17
C LEU A 28 4.90 -25.63 -12.57
N PHE A 29 5.79 -24.90 -13.25
CA PHE A 29 5.50 -24.28 -14.53
C PHE A 29 5.52 -25.26 -15.70
N ASP A 30 6.32 -26.33 -15.64
CA ASP A 30 6.28 -27.44 -16.62
C ASP A 30 4.88 -28.04 -16.77
N ARG A 31 4.05 -27.99 -15.72
CA ARG A 31 2.68 -28.53 -15.73
C ARG A 31 1.60 -27.48 -15.99
N MET A 32 1.84 -26.22 -15.64
CA MET A 32 0.81 -25.17 -15.72
C MET A 32 0.92 -24.31 -16.99
N MET A 33 2.11 -24.14 -17.54
CA MET A 33 2.39 -23.22 -18.65
C MET A 33 2.69 -24.02 -19.92
N THR A 34 1.62 -24.58 -20.48
CA THR A 34 1.60 -25.28 -21.77
C THR A 34 1.07 -24.35 -22.86
N GLU A 35 1.21 -24.72 -24.15
CA GLU A 35 0.59 -23.96 -25.24
C GLU A 35 -0.92 -23.78 -25.05
N GLU A 36 -1.61 -24.82 -24.58
CA GLU A 36 -3.07 -24.81 -24.37
C GLU A 36 -3.49 -23.87 -23.23
N ASN A 37 -2.78 -23.90 -22.09
CA ASN A 37 -3.20 -23.20 -20.87
C ASN A 37 -2.50 -21.85 -20.65
N GLY A 38 -1.33 -21.65 -21.26
CA GLY A 38 -0.45 -20.51 -21.08
C GLY A 38 -0.02 -19.80 -22.36
N GLY A 39 -0.42 -20.32 -23.53
CA GLY A 39 -0.09 -19.73 -24.84
C GLY A 39 1.38 -19.86 -25.25
N VAL A 40 2.19 -20.56 -24.46
CA VAL A 40 3.62 -20.82 -24.71
C VAL A 40 4.04 -22.09 -24.01
N ASP A 41 4.91 -22.88 -24.64
CA ASP A 41 5.53 -24.04 -24.03
C ASP A 41 6.72 -23.62 -23.16
N TYR A 42 6.54 -23.73 -21.83
CA TYR A 42 7.59 -23.45 -20.87
C TYR A 42 8.79 -24.41 -21.00
N ALA A 43 8.56 -25.67 -21.36
CA ALA A 43 9.59 -26.70 -21.41
C ALA A 43 10.60 -26.45 -22.53
N GLU A 44 10.17 -25.91 -23.68
CA GLU A 44 11.03 -25.69 -24.83
C GLU A 44 11.94 -24.46 -24.68
N ASN A 45 11.44 -23.36 -24.11
CA ASN A 45 12.16 -22.07 -24.15
C ASN A 45 12.08 -21.25 -22.86
N GLY A 46 11.32 -21.70 -21.85
CA GLY A 46 11.06 -20.94 -20.62
C GLY A 46 11.76 -21.45 -19.36
N ARG A 47 12.25 -22.70 -19.37
CA ARG A 47 12.90 -23.33 -18.20
C ARG A 47 14.10 -22.53 -17.73
N LEU A 48 14.17 -22.34 -16.42
CA LEU A 48 15.30 -21.70 -15.77
C LEU A 48 16.45 -22.69 -15.58
N ILE A 49 17.68 -22.25 -15.88
CA ILE A 49 18.92 -23.00 -15.66
C ILE A 49 19.63 -22.39 -14.45
N CYS A 50 20.04 -23.21 -13.48
CA CYS A 50 20.84 -22.72 -12.36
C CYS A 50 22.25 -22.36 -12.82
N GLY A 51 22.62 -21.08 -12.70
CA GLY A 51 23.94 -20.56 -13.08
C GLY A 51 24.95 -20.52 -11.93
N LEU A 52 24.49 -20.56 -10.67
CA LEU A 52 25.36 -20.42 -9.48
C LEU A 52 26.11 -21.71 -9.12
N GLU A 53 25.48 -22.86 -9.38
CA GLU A 53 25.89 -24.19 -8.90
C GLU A 53 26.01 -25.20 -10.06
N LYS A 54 26.46 -24.74 -11.23
CA LYS A 54 26.50 -25.56 -12.47
C LYS A 54 27.23 -26.90 -12.30
N ASP A 55 28.22 -26.97 -11.41
CA ASP A 55 29.06 -28.15 -11.18
C ASP A 55 28.86 -28.78 -9.79
N SER A 56 27.84 -28.36 -9.05
CA SER A 56 27.54 -28.88 -7.72
C SER A 56 26.50 -30.01 -7.79
N ASP A 57 26.98 -31.24 -7.64
CA ASP A 57 26.15 -32.43 -7.37
C ASP A 57 25.82 -32.62 -5.89
N SER A 58 26.02 -31.57 -5.08
CA SER A 58 25.70 -31.64 -3.66
C SER A 58 24.19 -31.87 -3.49
N PRO A 59 23.78 -32.88 -2.70
CA PRO A 59 22.37 -33.12 -2.45
C PRO A 59 21.74 -31.90 -1.77
N ILE A 60 20.57 -31.48 -2.26
CA ILE A 60 19.79 -30.40 -1.66
C ILE A 60 19.36 -30.85 -0.25
N ALA A 61 19.77 -30.09 0.77
CA ALA A 61 19.36 -30.37 2.14
C ALA A 61 17.83 -30.26 2.25
N ASN A 62 17.21 -31.09 3.10
CA ASN A 62 15.75 -31.07 3.24
C ASN A 62 15.21 -29.72 3.70
N GLU A 63 16.00 -28.97 4.47
CA GLU A 63 15.67 -27.62 4.96
C GLU A 63 15.66 -26.54 3.86
N ASP A 64 16.39 -26.76 2.76
CA ASP A 64 16.48 -25.83 1.63
C ASP A 64 15.36 -26.06 0.59
N LYS A 65 14.54 -27.10 0.76
CA LYS A 65 13.51 -27.47 -0.22
C LYS A 65 12.34 -26.50 -0.19
N THR A 66 11.73 -26.29 -1.36
CA THR A 66 10.47 -25.55 -1.47
C THR A 66 9.35 -26.30 -0.74
N GLU A 67 8.73 -25.64 0.23
CA GLU A 67 7.63 -26.19 1.03
C GLU A 67 6.27 -25.74 0.48
N VAL A 68 5.31 -26.67 0.43
CA VAL A 68 3.89 -26.36 0.16
C VAL A 68 3.08 -26.71 1.40
N CYS A 69 2.60 -25.70 2.10
CA CYS A 69 1.90 -25.86 3.37
C CYS A 69 0.40 -25.66 3.18
N ILE A 70 -0.39 -26.71 3.44
CA ILE A 70 -1.86 -26.62 3.41
C ILE A 70 -2.33 -26.30 4.82
N VAL A 71 -2.79 -25.07 5.03
CA VAL A 71 -3.32 -24.61 6.32
C VAL A 71 -4.84 -24.65 6.28
N SER A 72 -5.45 -25.45 7.16
CA SER A 72 -6.90 -25.51 7.30
C SER A 72 -7.37 -24.63 8.46
N ALA A 73 -8.35 -23.77 8.19
CA ALA A 73 -9.01 -22.97 9.21
C ALA A 73 -10.43 -23.48 9.46
N GLY A 74 -10.88 -23.45 10.71
CA GLY A 74 -12.23 -23.88 11.08
C GLY A 74 -13.34 -22.95 10.58
N ASP A 75 -13.03 -21.66 10.39
CA ASP A 75 -13.94 -20.66 9.81
C ASP A 75 -13.18 -19.83 8.75
N ARG A 76 -13.89 -19.43 7.69
CA ARG A 76 -13.40 -18.53 6.66
C ARG A 76 -12.99 -17.17 7.21
N LYS A 77 -13.64 -16.69 8.28
CA LYS A 77 -13.31 -15.41 8.93
C LYS A 77 -11.93 -15.42 9.58
N THR A 78 -11.49 -16.56 10.08
CA THR A 78 -10.18 -16.70 10.76
C THR A 78 -9.08 -17.17 9.82
N ALA A 79 -9.39 -17.53 8.58
CA ALA A 79 -8.45 -18.13 7.64
C ALA A 79 -7.16 -17.31 7.46
N ASN A 80 -7.28 -15.98 7.28
CA ASN A 80 -6.12 -15.10 7.15
C ASN A 80 -5.24 -15.12 8.41
N ALA A 81 -5.86 -15.05 9.59
CA ALA A 81 -5.14 -15.03 10.85
C ALA A 81 -4.46 -16.38 11.14
N THR A 82 -5.11 -17.50 10.80
CA THR A 82 -4.52 -18.85 10.92
C THR A 82 -3.32 -19.01 9.99
N GLU A 83 -3.44 -18.59 8.72
CA GLU A 83 -2.34 -18.62 7.76
C GLU A 83 -1.17 -17.73 8.23
N ALA A 84 -1.46 -16.51 8.68
CA ALA A 84 -0.45 -15.59 9.21
C ALA A 84 0.24 -16.14 10.47
N ALA A 85 -0.49 -16.82 11.34
CA ALA A 85 0.07 -17.42 12.56
C ALA A 85 1.02 -18.57 12.23
N TYR A 86 0.67 -19.39 11.23
CA TYR A 86 1.57 -20.44 10.73
C TYR A 86 2.86 -19.84 10.16
N ILE A 87 2.75 -18.80 9.33
CA ILE A 87 3.91 -18.11 8.75
C ILE A 87 4.79 -17.50 9.85
N ALA A 88 4.19 -16.84 10.85
CA ALA A 88 4.92 -16.27 11.98
C ALA A 88 5.70 -17.33 12.74
N ALA A 89 5.08 -18.49 13.02
CA ALA A 89 5.72 -19.61 13.69
C ALA A 89 6.88 -20.17 12.86
N ARG A 90 6.71 -20.32 11.54
CA ARG A 90 7.76 -20.82 10.64
C ARG A 90 8.96 -19.88 10.59
N ILE A 91 8.74 -18.56 10.45
CA ILE A 91 9.82 -17.56 10.46
C ILE A 91 10.60 -17.63 11.77
N LYS A 92 9.91 -17.62 12.92
CA LYS A 92 10.56 -17.75 14.23
C LYS A 92 11.36 -19.03 14.38
N GLN A 93 10.84 -20.14 13.89
CA GLN A 93 11.54 -21.42 13.91
C GLN A 93 12.85 -21.33 13.12
N MET A 94 12.83 -20.75 11.92
CA MET A 94 14.03 -20.60 11.08
C MET A 94 15.07 -19.68 11.73
N ILE A 95 14.63 -18.57 12.33
CA ILE A 95 15.51 -17.67 13.09
C ILE A 95 16.12 -18.37 14.30
N ALA A 96 15.31 -19.09 15.09
CA ALA A 96 15.78 -19.82 16.27
C ALA A 96 16.77 -20.94 15.94
N GLN A 97 16.61 -21.58 14.77
CA GLN A 97 17.53 -22.59 14.26
C GLN A 97 18.83 -22.00 13.69
N GLY A 98 18.89 -20.68 13.48
CA GLY A 98 20.03 -20.02 12.88
C GLY A 98 20.20 -20.40 11.41
N TYR A 99 19.10 -20.53 10.66
CA TYR A 99 19.12 -20.86 9.24
C TYR A 99 20.05 -19.90 8.48
N LYS A 100 20.92 -20.45 7.61
CA LYS A 100 22.01 -19.69 7.00
C LYS A 100 21.58 -19.08 5.67
N VAL A 101 21.88 -17.80 5.47
CA VAL A 101 21.52 -17.04 4.27
C VAL A 101 22.70 -16.28 3.69
N GLY A 102 22.62 -15.99 2.39
CA GLY A 102 23.65 -15.27 1.64
C GLY A 102 24.93 -16.08 1.42
N SER A 103 25.83 -15.52 0.60
CA SER A 103 27.12 -16.16 0.29
C SER A 103 27.99 -16.36 1.53
N ASP A 104 27.90 -15.45 2.50
CA ASP A 104 28.68 -15.49 3.75
C ASP A 104 28.11 -16.47 4.79
N LYS A 105 26.99 -17.15 4.46
CA LYS A 105 26.32 -18.13 5.33
C LYS A 105 26.04 -17.61 6.75
N ARG A 106 25.62 -16.35 6.85
CA ARG A 106 25.23 -15.73 8.12
C ARG A 106 23.87 -16.24 8.59
N PRO A 107 23.56 -16.22 9.90
CA PRO A 107 22.21 -16.48 10.38
C PRO A 107 21.19 -15.51 9.76
N CYS A 108 19.99 -16.02 9.50
CA CYS A 108 18.88 -15.21 9.00
C CYS A 108 18.38 -14.22 10.06
N THR A 109 17.93 -13.08 9.58
CA THR A 109 17.23 -12.07 10.36
C THR A 109 15.83 -11.86 9.79
N GLU A 110 15.00 -11.07 10.47
CA GLU A 110 13.63 -10.77 10.02
C GLU A 110 13.61 -10.11 8.62
N ASP A 111 14.65 -9.34 8.27
CA ASP A 111 14.79 -8.65 6.99
C ASP A 111 15.06 -9.59 5.80
N ASP A 112 15.41 -10.85 6.05
CA ASP A 112 15.63 -11.85 5.00
C ASP A 112 14.33 -12.50 4.51
N PHE A 113 13.19 -12.19 5.14
CA PHE A 113 11.90 -12.78 4.81
C PHE A 113 10.98 -11.78 4.08
N ALA A 114 10.34 -12.24 3.02
CA ALA A 114 9.33 -11.48 2.28
C ALA A 114 8.04 -12.30 2.11
N ILE A 115 6.90 -11.72 2.49
CA ILE A 115 5.57 -12.32 2.29
C ILE A 115 4.92 -11.65 1.08
N ILE A 116 4.76 -12.41 -0.01
CA ILE A 116 4.19 -11.91 -1.27
C ILE A 116 2.71 -12.29 -1.35
N MET A 117 1.85 -11.30 -1.58
CA MET A 117 0.40 -11.48 -1.69
C MET A 117 -0.11 -10.93 -3.03
N ARG A 118 -1.01 -11.65 -3.70
CA ARG A 118 -1.65 -11.18 -4.94
C ARG A 118 -2.52 -9.92 -4.72
N SER A 119 -3.24 -9.84 -3.60
CA SER A 119 -4.15 -8.73 -3.31
C SER A 119 -4.17 -8.40 -1.81
N PRO A 120 -3.27 -7.53 -1.34
CA PRO A 120 -3.07 -7.29 0.09
C PRO A 120 -4.17 -6.48 0.77
N LYS A 121 -4.98 -5.72 0.00
CA LYS A 121 -5.88 -4.66 0.50
C LYS A 121 -6.73 -5.05 1.73
N ASN A 122 -7.30 -6.26 1.73
CA ASN A 122 -8.22 -6.71 2.79
C ASN A 122 -7.61 -7.78 3.72
N ARG A 123 -6.33 -8.14 3.53
CA ARG A 123 -5.67 -9.22 4.28
C ARG A 123 -4.48 -8.73 5.10
N ILE A 124 -3.86 -7.62 4.66
CA ILE A 124 -2.60 -7.15 5.23
C ILE A 124 -2.72 -6.73 6.69
N ALA A 125 -3.86 -6.16 7.09
CA ALA A 125 -4.11 -5.79 8.47
C ALA A 125 -4.06 -7.02 9.41
N ASP A 126 -4.71 -8.12 9.03
CA ASP A 126 -4.68 -9.37 9.81
C ASP A 126 -3.26 -9.91 9.95
N TYR A 127 -2.49 -9.90 8.86
CA TYR A 127 -1.09 -10.37 8.86
C TYR A 127 -0.20 -9.50 9.74
N VAL A 128 -0.27 -8.18 9.57
CA VAL A 128 0.51 -7.23 10.38
C VAL A 128 0.18 -7.40 11.86
N ASN A 129 -1.10 -7.54 12.21
CA ASN A 129 -1.52 -7.75 13.59
C ASN A 129 -0.96 -9.05 14.17
N VAL A 130 -1.07 -10.17 13.46
CA VAL A 130 -0.59 -11.48 13.94
C VAL A 130 0.93 -11.55 14.01
N LEU A 131 1.64 -11.06 13.01
CA LEU A 131 3.11 -11.04 12.98
C LEU A 131 3.68 -10.12 14.07
N THR A 132 3.12 -8.92 14.23
CA THR A 132 3.51 -7.97 15.30
C THR A 132 3.20 -8.53 16.69
N ALA A 133 2.04 -9.17 16.88
CA ALA A 133 1.71 -9.83 18.15
C ALA A 133 2.65 -10.99 18.47
N ASN A 134 3.30 -11.55 17.45
CA ASN A 134 4.37 -12.51 17.60
C ASN A 134 5.75 -11.86 17.79
N GLY A 135 5.87 -10.54 17.81
CA GLY A 135 7.15 -9.85 18.03
C GLY A 135 8.06 -9.83 16.81
N LEU A 136 7.53 -10.04 15.61
CA LEU A 136 8.25 -9.84 14.35
C LEU A 136 8.08 -8.39 13.87
N ASN A 137 9.16 -7.76 13.39
CA ASN A 137 9.06 -6.46 12.76
C ASN A 137 8.53 -6.60 11.33
N VAL A 138 7.43 -5.90 11.03
CA VAL A 138 6.76 -5.97 9.73
C VAL A 138 6.76 -4.62 9.05
N THR A 139 7.46 -4.55 7.92
CA THR A 139 7.37 -3.41 7.01
C THR A 139 6.46 -3.78 5.84
N TYR A 140 5.56 -2.87 5.47
CA TYR A 140 4.72 -3.05 4.30
C TYR A 140 4.50 -1.72 3.58
N SER A 141 4.45 -1.77 2.26
CA SER A 141 4.14 -0.60 1.45
C SER A 141 2.64 -0.33 1.53
N GLN A 142 2.23 0.47 2.51
CA GLN A 142 0.96 1.18 2.35
C GLN A 142 1.14 2.19 1.24
N LYS A 143 0.31 2.09 0.20
CA LYS A 143 -0.07 3.29 -0.56
C LYS A 143 -0.91 4.17 0.37
N ALA A 144 -0.29 4.73 1.40
CA ALA A 144 -0.85 5.89 2.05
C ALA A 144 -0.86 6.96 0.95
N SER A 145 -2.04 7.32 0.46
CA SER A 145 -2.18 8.40 -0.50
C SER A 145 -1.58 9.62 0.17
N LEU A 146 -0.43 10.09 -0.34
CA LEU A 146 0.21 11.31 0.14
C LEU A 146 -0.81 12.45 0.22
N LEU A 147 -1.76 12.45 -0.73
CA LEU A 147 -2.84 13.42 -0.85
C LEU A 147 -3.91 13.31 0.25
N ASP A 148 -3.99 12.20 0.98
CA ASP A 148 -4.97 12.03 2.06
C ASP A 148 -4.47 12.57 3.40
N ARG A 149 -3.17 12.88 3.50
CA ARG A 149 -2.59 13.47 4.72
C ARG A 149 -3.24 14.84 4.98
N PRO A 150 -3.65 15.14 6.23
CA PRO A 150 -4.39 16.35 6.55
C PRO A 150 -3.63 17.63 6.18
N GLU A 151 -2.31 17.64 6.33
CA GLU A 151 -1.44 18.77 5.99
C GLU A 151 -1.37 18.98 4.47
N ILE A 152 -1.30 17.89 3.69
CA ILE A 152 -1.30 17.95 2.22
C ILE A 152 -2.66 18.38 1.70
N ARG A 153 -3.75 17.90 2.31
CA ARG A 153 -5.12 18.36 1.98
C ARG A 153 -5.28 19.85 2.23
N LEU A 154 -4.73 20.36 3.33
CA LEU A 154 -4.76 21.80 3.62
C LEU A 154 -3.99 22.61 2.57
N MET A 155 -2.78 22.17 2.19
CA MET A 155 -2.00 22.85 1.15
C MET A 155 -2.70 22.80 -0.22
N LEU A 156 -3.35 21.68 -0.55
CA LEU A 156 -4.18 21.56 -1.75
C LEU A 156 -5.40 22.50 -1.70
N SER A 157 -6.07 22.62 -0.56
CA SER A 157 -7.15 23.59 -0.36
C SER A 157 -6.66 25.03 -0.58
N LEU A 158 -5.49 25.38 -0.05
CA LEU A 158 -4.88 26.69 -0.26
C LEU A 158 -4.58 26.96 -1.75
N LEU A 159 -3.97 26.01 -2.45
CA LEU A 159 -3.69 26.15 -3.89
C LEU A 159 -4.98 26.29 -4.72
N LYS A 160 -6.04 25.57 -4.35
CA LYS A 160 -7.35 25.69 -5.00
C LYS A 160 -7.96 27.08 -4.81
N VAL A 161 -7.83 27.66 -3.62
CA VAL A 161 -8.28 29.03 -3.33
C VAL A 161 -7.48 30.07 -4.11
N ILE A 162 -6.17 29.88 -4.25
CA ILE A 162 -5.31 30.76 -5.06
C ILE A 162 -5.74 30.73 -6.54
N ASN A 163 -6.05 29.53 -7.05
CA ASN A 163 -6.48 29.36 -8.44
C ASN A 163 -7.91 29.89 -8.67
N ASP A 164 -8.82 29.65 -7.73
CA ASP A 164 -10.21 30.11 -7.76
C ASP A 164 -10.65 30.59 -6.37
N PRO A 165 -10.64 31.92 -6.12
CA PRO A 165 -11.01 32.48 -4.83
C PRO A 165 -12.51 32.36 -4.54
N TYR A 166 -13.35 32.02 -5.52
CA TYR A 166 -14.80 31.85 -5.33
C TYR A 166 -15.19 30.44 -4.87
N ASN A 167 -14.22 29.57 -4.61
CA ASN A 167 -14.47 28.25 -4.04
C ASN A 167 -14.67 28.33 -2.51
N ASP A 168 -15.88 28.68 -2.09
CA ASP A 168 -16.27 28.88 -0.69
C ASP A 168 -15.88 27.71 0.23
N THR A 169 -15.95 26.47 -0.28
CA THR A 169 -15.64 25.28 0.52
C THR A 169 -14.14 25.17 0.81
N GLU A 170 -13.29 25.39 -0.20
CA GLU A 170 -11.84 25.35 -0.01
C GLU A 170 -11.35 26.58 0.77
N LEU A 171 -11.98 27.74 0.57
CA LEU A 171 -11.71 28.97 1.32
C LEU A 171 -12.01 28.80 2.80
N ALA A 172 -13.19 28.27 3.15
CA ALA A 172 -13.56 28.01 4.54
C ALA A 172 -12.60 27.02 5.21
N LYS A 173 -12.18 25.95 4.50
CA LYS A 173 -11.17 25.00 5.01
C LYS A 173 -9.86 25.68 5.36
N VAL A 174 -9.39 26.61 4.52
CA VAL A 174 -8.12 27.34 4.73
C VAL A 174 -8.26 28.32 5.89
N LEU A 175 -9.34 29.10 5.94
CA LEU A 175 -9.57 30.09 6.99
C LEU A 175 -9.68 29.45 8.38
N MET A 176 -10.42 28.34 8.50
CA MET A 176 -10.58 27.60 9.76
C MET A 176 -9.39 26.69 10.10
N SER A 177 -8.37 26.62 9.23
CA SER A 177 -7.18 25.81 9.48
C SER A 177 -6.23 26.46 10.48
N PRO A 178 -5.24 25.71 11.01
CA PRO A 178 -4.19 26.28 11.84
C PRO A 178 -3.34 27.39 11.19
N LEU A 179 -3.47 27.64 9.88
CA LEU A 179 -2.76 28.74 9.21
C LEU A 179 -3.36 30.12 9.54
N TYR A 180 -4.68 30.20 9.68
CA TYR A 180 -5.42 31.46 9.87
C TYR A 180 -6.29 31.47 11.13
N CYS A 181 -6.61 30.29 11.68
CA CYS A 181 -7.26 30.10 12.98
C CYS A 181 -8.62 30.81 13.13
N PHE A 182 -9.39 30.95 12.04
CA PHE A 182 -10.75 31.50 12.13
C PHE A 182 -11.65 30.52 12.88
N THR A 183 -12.35 31.03 13.88
CA THR A 183 -13.38 30.28 14.59
C THR A 183 -14.68 30.20 13.77
N ALA A 184 -15.60 29.34 14.20
CA ALA A 184 -16.93 29.30 13.59
C ALA A 184 -17.65 30.67 13.69
N ASP A 185 -17.46 31.39 14.79
CA ASP A 185 -18.02 32.74 14.99
C ASP A 185 -17.40 33.75 14.03
N ASP A 186 -16.09 33.67 13.79
CA ASP A 186 -15.39 34.51 12.82
C ASP A 186 -15.92 34.29 11.41
N MET A 187 -16.13 33.03 11.03
CA MET A 187 -16.72 32.65 9.74
C MET A 187 -18.16 33.17 9.60
N ALA A 188 -18.96 33.09 10.67
CA ALA A 188 -20.32 33.63 10.68
C ALA A 188 -20.32 35.15 10.47
N ARG A 189 -19.44 35.87 11.18
CA ARG A 189 -19.27 37.33 11.04
C ARG A 189 -18.79 37.72 9.64
N LEU A 190 -17.89 36.94 9.06
CA LEU A 190 -17.40 37.14 7.70
C LEU A 190 -18.53 36.97 6.67
N ARG A 191 -19.39 35.97 6.86
CA ARG A 191 -20.57 35.75 6.01
C ARG A 191 -21.59 36.88 6.09
N THR A 192 -21.79 37.46 7.27
CA THR A 192 -22.71 38.59 7.49
C THR A 192 -22.09 39.96 7.18
N GLY A 193 -20.83 40.03 6.72
CA GLY A 193 -20.15 41.29 6.42
C GLY A 193 -19.78 42.14 7.65
N THR A 194 -19.83 41.55 8.85
CA THR A 194 -19.58 42.23 10.13
C THR A 194 -18.24 41.86 10.76
N PHE A 195 -17.41 41.13 10.03
CA PHE A 195 -16.07 40.75 10.48
C PHE A 195 -15.18 41.98 10.71
N GLY A 196 -14.50 42.02 11.86
CA GLY A 196 -13.68 43.17 12.26
C GLY A 196 -14.44 44.36 12.85
N PHE A 197 -15.77 44.31 12.91
CA PHE A 197 -16.59 45.38 13.50
C PHE A 197 -17.10 45.04 14.90
N ASP A 198 -17.26 46.06 15.76
CA ASP A 198 -17.92 45.90 17.06
C ASP A 198 -19.44 45.82 16.87
N ILE A 199 -19.96 44.60 16.83
CA ILE A 199 -21.38 44.29 16.66
C ILE A 199 -22.24 44.96 17.75
N SER A 200 -21.71 45.09 18.98
CA SER A 200 -22.46 45.68 20.09
C SER A 200 -22.69 47.16 19.86
N LYS A 201 -21.66 47.86 19.35
CA LYS A 201 -21.77 49.25 18.90
C LYS A 201 -22.67 49.42 17.69
N ILE A 202 -22.53 48.57 16.67
CA ILE A 202 -23.38 48.67 15.46
C ILE A 202 -24.85 48.42 15.83
N ARG A 203 -25.15 47.48 16.73
CA ARG A 203 -26.51 47.26 17.23
C ARG A 203 -27.07 48.46 18.00
N ALA A 204 -26.23 49.19 18.71
CA ALA A 204 -26.64 50.37 19.47
C ALA A 204 -26.87 51.60 18.57
N GLU A 205 -26.10 51.75 17.50
CA GLU A 205 -26.14 52.94 16.62
C GLU A 205 -27.06 52.76 15.40
N CYS A 206 -27.16 51.56 14.83
CA CYS A 206 -27.89 51.27 13.59
C CYS A 206 -28.53 49.86 13.62
N ALA A 207 -29.50 49.65 14.53
CA ALA A 207 -30.17 48.36 14.71
C ALA A 207 -30.80 47.80 13.41
N ASP A 208 -31.42 48.66 12.60
CA ASP A 208 -32.15 48.27 11.39
C ASP A 208 -31.25 47.85 10.21
N GLU A 209 -30.01 48.37 10.14
CA GLU A 209 -29.07 48.04 9.06
C GLU A 209 -28.45 46.64 9.25
N LEU A 210 -28.25 46.18 10.50
CA LEU A 210 -27.76 44.83 10.78
C LEU A 210 -28.71 43.73 10.30
N GLU A 211 -30.03 43.93 10.40
CA GLU A 211 -31.02 42.96 9.90
C GLU A 211 -30.94 42.79 8.37
N LYS A 212 -30.63 43.87 7.64
CA LYS A 212 -30.41 43.85 6.19
C LYS A 212 -29.22 42.98 5.76
N TYR A 213 -28.12 42.99 6.52
CA TYR A 213 -26.91 42.21 6.20
C TYR A 213 -26.94 40.79 6.81
N CYS A 214 -27.69 40.58 7.89
CA CYS A 214 -27.89 39.25 8.50
C CYS A 214 -28.87 38.37 7.70
N LEU A 215 -29.78 38.98 6.95
CA LEU A 215 -30.67 38.28 6.03
C LEU A 215 -30.01 38.20 4.65
N GLY A 216 -29.17 37.18 4.45
CA GLY A 216 -28.78 36.77 3.11
C GLY A 216 -30.03 36.74 2.24
N HIS A 217 -30.00 37.46 1.11
CA HIS A 217 -31.11 37.64 0.17
C HIS A 217 -32.06 36.43 0.21
N LYS A 218 -33.25 36.60 0.80
CA LYS A 218 -34.43 35.83 0.40
C LYS A 218 -34.79 36.28 -1.01
N GLY A 219 -33.96 35.93 -1.99
CA GLY A 219 -34.30 35.99 -3.39
C GLY A 219 -35.39 34.95 -3.60
N ASN A 220 -36.52 35.40 -4.13
CA ASN A 220 -37.67 34.59 -4.47
C ASN A 220 -37.25 33.36 -5.28
N CYS A 221 -37.40 32.17 -4.71
CA CYS A 221 -37.67 30.97 -5.51
C CYS A 221 -39.15 31.02 -5.89
N THR A 222 -39.44 31.68 -7.00
CA THR A 222 -40.67 31.49 -7.78
C THR A 222 -40.26 31.15 -9.20
N GLU A 223 -40.76 29.99 -9.64
CA GLU A 223 -40.55 29.26 -10.91
C GLU A 223 -39.28 28.40 -11.04
#